data_AF-A0A1F7ZRY4-F1
#
_entry.id   AF-A0A1F7ZRY4-F1
#
_cell.length_a   1.000
_cell.length_b   1.000
_cell.length_c   1.000
_cell.angle_alpha   90.00
_cell.angle_beta   90.00
_cell.angle_gamma   90.00
#
_symmetry.space_group_name_H-M   'P 1'
#
loop_
_entity.id
_entity.type
_entity.pdbx_description
1 polymer ?
#
loop_
_entity_poly.entity_id
_entity_poly.type
_entity_poly.pdbx_seq_one_letter_code
_entity_poly.pdbx_strand_id
1 'polypeptide(L)'
;MARDSTLSMAISFAFVAICLFQVQATGVDPGPPKPAFLSLSSEKLLEGYKKLEQGSKLEGAKFPEVEFNDEIYWDGKFDTTYSFNQEYPFDIWEDGVDTEEDEYNGAHPHFLASRLPGIGSSKDIYPYIASTSPVQHGRSHKFMYWDMVWNQAEKEKHGDIILVDLADYARGGQDKNQGDIIPSVTTKSLSFTPPEDKGKKQNIPPYRGTYSVHYKGSNAKWAHSDIEYRQISLEYHDDSKKPAGSGPHNVHYFHISSWKNRQAIAPEKLQFLIDEVDKKFKGQKIIVNCLLGLGRTGSFIEAREMYRETVKAKGTKWLSSSGDPIAEYTATLRKRRAFMIDSAAQYEFLHTWAARLWAMTTEGNAKTAGGSVGNPPSQGRRPPTP
;
A
#
# COMPACT_ATOMS: atom_id res chain seq x y z
N MET A 1 83.07 41.68 8.51
CA MET A 1 82.43 41.09 7.32
C MET A 1 81.45 40.04 7.81
N ALA A 2 80.19 40.43 7.97
CA ALA A 2 79.14 39.56 8.46
C ALA A 2 77.85 39.99 7.79
N ARG A 3 77.32 39.15 6.89
CA ARG A 3 75.90 38.98 6.57
C ARG A 3 75.74 38.01 5.39
N ASP A 4 74.57 37.37 5.38
CA ASP A 4 73.98 36.58 4.29
C ASP A 4 74.24 35.07 4.31
N SER A 5 73.58 34.38 5.24
CA SER A 5 73.28 32.95 5.07
C SER A 5 72.03 32.47 5.81
N THR A 6 71.02 33.34 6.01
CA THR A 6 69.78 32.97 6.75
C THR A 6 68.47 33.32 6.04
N LEU A 7 68.49 33.81 4.80
CA LEU A 7 67.26 34.17 4.07
C LEU A 7 66.79 33.10 3.05
N SER A 8 67.64 32.13 2.69
CA SER A 8 67.31 31.15 1.63
C SER A 8 66.58 29.90 2.14
N MET A 9 66.65 29.57 3.44
CA MET A 9 66.00 28.38 4.01
C MET A 9 64.57 28.61 4.51
N ALA A 10 64.19 29.87 4.78
CA ALA A 10 62.85 30.19 5.30
C ALA A 10 61.76 30.24 4.21
N ILE A 11 62.14 30.38 2.94
CA ILE A 11 61.18 30.46 1.82
C ILE A 11 60.80 29.06 1.30
N SER A 12 61.66 28.05 1.47
CA SER A 12 61.35 26.67 1.06
C SER A 12 60.35 25.96 2.00
N PHE A 13 60.26 26.35 3.27
CA PHE A 13 59.29 25.76 4.20
C PHE A 13 57.88 26.37 4.10
N ALA A 14 57.74 27.61 3.61
CA ALA A 14 56.44 28.22 3.39
C ALA A 14 55.71 27.64 2.16
N PHE A 15 56.43 27.21 1.13
CA PHE A 15 55.82 26.60 -0.06
C PHE A 15 55.41 25.14 0.14
N VAL A 16 56.12 24.37 0.96
CA VAL A 16 55.73 22.98 1.28
C VAL A 16 54.51 22.95 2.21
N ALA A 17 54.31 23.96 3.06
CA ALA A 17 53.14 24.07 3.92
C ALA A 17 51.85 24.49 3.16
N ILE A 18 51.97 25.20 2.04
CA ILE A 18 50.81 25.56 1.19
C ILE A 18 50.41 24.42 0.24
N CYS A 19 51.34 23.53 -0.10
CA CYS A 19 51.04 22.34 -0.91
C CYS A 19 50.48 21.14 -0.12
N LEU A 20 50.45 21.18 1.23
CA LEU A 20 49.91 20.10 2.07
C LEU A 20 48.52 20.41 2.67
N PHE A 21 47.94 21.57 2.38
CA PHE A 21 46.53 21.89 2.69
C PHE A 21 45.62 21.88 1.45
N GLN A 22 46.06 21.27 0.35
CA GLN A 22 45.11 20.64 -0.56
C GLN A 22 44.86 19.21 -0.10
N VAL A 23 44.20 19.08 1.06
CA VAL A 23 43.22 17.99 1.18
C VAL A 23 42.27 18.26 0.03
N GLN A 24 42.44 17.53 -1.07
CA GLN A 24 41.40 17.37 -2.05
C GLN A 24 40.20 16.93 -1.22
N ALA A 25 39.27 17.86 -0.96
CA ALA A 25 37.89 17.51 -0.80
C ALA A 25 37.59 16.73 -2.07
N THR A 26 37.74 15.40 -2.00
CA THR A 26 37.26 14.49 -3.00
C THR A 26 35.82 14.89 -3.16
N GLY A 27 35.54 15.60 -4.26
CA GLY A 27 34.22 16.08 -4.56
C GLY A 27 33.34 14.85 -4.48
N VAL A 28 32.51 14.79 -3.45
CA VAL A 28 31.32 13.97 -3.52
C VAL A 28 30.58 14.63 -4.68
N ASP A 29 30.60 13.98 -5.85
CA ASP A 29 29.85 14.46 -7.00
C ASP A 29 28.47 14.87 -6.48
N PRO A 30 28.04 16.12 -6.71
CA PRO A 30 26.76 16.56 -6.20
C PRO A 30 25.73 15.57 -6.71
N GLY A 31 25.01 14.94 -5.78
CA GLY A 31 23.97 13.98 -6.12
C GLY A 31 23.01 14.60 -7.16
N PRO A 32 22.25 13.77 -7.89
CA PRO A 32 21.34 14.28 -8.92
C PRO A 32 20.51 15.45 -8.37
N PRO A 33 20.27 16.52 -9.15
CA PRO A 33 19.50 17.65 -8.68
C PRO A 33 18.09 17.20 -8.27
N LYS A 34 17.56 17.80 -7.20
CA LYS A 34 16.20 17.50 -6.72
C LYS A 34 15.20 17.75 -7.87
N PRO A 35 14.39 16.76 -8.26
CA PRO A 35 13.37 16.92 -9.29
C PRO A 35 12.41 18.08 -9.00
N ALA A 36 12.04 18.83 -10.03
CA ALA A 36 11.22 20.04 -9.88
C ALA A 36 9.84 19.76 -9.27
N PHE A 37 9.21 18.62 -9.61
CA PHE A 37 7.88 18.26 -9.07
C PHE A 37 7.88 18.08 -7.54
N LEU A 38 9.03 17.77 -6.93
CA LEU A 38 9.18 17.64 -5.47
C LEU A 38 9.24 19.01 -4.74
N SER A 39 9.15 20.11 -5.48
CA SER A 39 9.20 21.48 -4.95
C SER A 39 8.03 22.34 -5.45
N LEU A 40 6.95 21.72 -5.93
CA LEU A 40 5.73 22.43 -6.33
C LEU A 40 5.06 23.10 -5.12
N SER A 41 4.46 24.26 -5.35
CA SER A 41 3.64 24.93 -4.35
C SER A 41 2.29 24.23 -4.16
N SER A 42 1.63 24.43 -3.02
CA SER A 42 0.31 23.86 -2.75
C SER A 42 -0.73 24.28 -3.81
N GLU A 43 -0.62 25.48 -4.39
CA GLU A 43 -1.50 25.92 -5.49
C GLU A 43 -1.29 25.09 -6.75
N LYS A 44 -0.02 24.77 -7.10
CA LYS A 44 0.31 23.93 -8.24
C LYS A 44 -0.11 22.48 -8.03
N LEU A 45 0.03 21.96 -6.81
CA LEU A 45 -0.45 20.63 -6.45
C LEU A 45 -1.97 20.55 -6.52
N LEU A 46 -2.68 21.58 -6.07
CA LEU A 46 -4.13 21.68 -6.20
C LEU A 46 -4.58 21.75 -7.67
N GLU A 47 -3.86 22.50 -8.51
CA GLU A 47 -4.10 22.56 -9.96
C GLU A 47 -3.93 21.17 -10.60
N GLY A 48 -2.85 20.46 -10.26
CA GLY A 48 -2.60 19.09 -10.71
C GLY A 48 -3.70 18.12 -10.27
N TYR A 49 -4.11 18.18 -9.01
CA TYR A 49 -5.20 17.36 -8.47
C TYR A 49 -6.54 17.62 -9.19
N LYS A 50 -6.90 18.88 -9.47
CA LYS A 50 -8.13 19.21 -10.22
C LYS A 50 -8.13 18.63 -11.63
N LYS A 51 -6.96 18.57 -12.30
CA LYS A 51 -6.84 17.94 -13.63
C LYS A 51 -7.18 16.45 -13.58
N LEU A 52 -6.78 15.76 -12.51
CA LEU A 52 -7.11 14.34 -12.28
C LEU A 52 -8.61 14.11 -12.04
N GLU A 53 -9.33 15.05 -11.42
CA GLU A 53 -10.78 14.96 -11.22
C GLU A 53 -11.56 15.15 -12.54
N GLN A 54 -11.08 16.03 -13.41
CA GLN A 54 -11.72 16.35 -14.68
C GLN A 54 -11.42 15.34 -15.79
N GLY A 55 -10.60 14.32 -15.53
CA GLY A 55 -10.08 13.42 -16.57
C GLY A 55 -9.24 14.16 -17.63
N SER A 56 -8.76 15.37 -17.31
CA SER A 56 -8.00 16.20 -18.23
C SER A 56 -6.61 15.61 -18.45
N LYS A 57 -6.06 15.77 -19.67
CA LYS A 57 -4.69 15.33 -19.96
C LYS A 57 -3.70 16.08 -19.04
N LEU A 58 -2.93 15.32 -18.27
CA LEU A 58 -1.82 15.84 -17.50
C LEU A 58 -0.68 16.24 -18.45
N GLU A 59 -0.07 17.40 -18.20
CA GLU A 59 1.04 17.91 -18.99
C GLU A 59 2.24 16.94 -18.88
N GLY A 60 2.72 16.43 -20.02
CA GLY A 60 3.83 15.46 -20.08
C GLY A 60 3.46 13.98 -19.87
N ALA A 61 2.18 13.63 -19.74
CA ALA A 61 1.76 12.24 -19.49
C ALA A 61 2.07 11.29 -20.66
N LYS A 62 2.73 10.17 -20.34
CA LYS A 62 3.17 9.15 -21.31
C LYS A 62 2.07 8.21 -21.83
N PHE A 63 0.86 8.21 -21.27
CA PHE A 63 -0.19 7.24 -21.62
C PHE A 63 -1.49 7.93 -22.09
N PRO A 64 -2.05 7.59 -23.27
CA PRO A 64 -2.98 8.49 -23.98
C PRO A 64 -4.43 8.52 -23.49
N GLU A 65 -4.89 7.56 -22.68
CA GLU A 65 -6.32 7.38 -22.37
C GLU A 65 -6.52 6.98 -20.90
N VAL A 66 -7.42 7.66 -20.18
CA VAL A 66 -7.81 7.37 -18.79
C VAL A 66 -9.26 6.89 -18.81
N GLU A 67 -9.49 5.63 -19.19
CA GLU A 67 -10.78 4.98 -18.92
C GLU A 67 -10.83 4.57 -17.45
N PHE A 68 -11.89 4.97 -16.74
CA PHE A 68 -12.17 4.57 -15.37
C PHE A 68 -12.72 3.14 -15.40
N ASN A 69 -11.91 2.16 -15.01
CA ASN A 69 -12.39 0.82 -14.75
C ASN A 69 -12.64 0.72 -13.25
N ASP A 70 -13.89 0.79 -12.80
CA ASP A 70 -14.25 0.23 -11.51
C ASP A 70 -14.40 -1.28 -11.71
N GLU A 71 -13.28 -2.02 -11.63
CA GLU A 71 -13.39 -3.48 -11.60
C GLU A 71 -14.21 -3.83 -10.37
N ILE A 72 -15.44 -4.29 -10.60
CA ILE A 72 -16.28 -5.00 -9.65
C ILE A 72 -15.62 -6.37 -9.46
N TYR A 73 -15.45 -6.85 -8.22
CA TYR A 73 -15.10 -8.25 -8.02
C TYR A 73 -16.34 -9.09 -8.37
N TRP A 74 -16.43 -9.41 -9.65
CA TRP A 74 -17.51 -10.15 -10.28
C TRP A 74 -17.08 -11.61 -10.39
N ASP A 75 -17.80 -12.52 -9.73
CA ASP A 75 -17.53 -13.96 -9.81
C ASP A 75 -18.30 -14.65 -10.95
N GLY A 76 -19.03 -13.87 -11.76
CA GLY A 76 -19.40 -14.26 -13.11
C GLY A 76 -20.61 -15.17 -13.29
N LYS A 77 -21.61 -15.12 -12.40
CA LYS A 77 -22.59 -16.22 -12.31
C LYS A 77 -24.04 -15.93 -12.67
N PHE A 78 -24.43 -14.68 -12.90
CA PHE A 78 -25.73 -14.37 -13.51
C PHE A 78 -25.56 -13.28 -14.58
N ASP A 79 -26.50 -13.16 -15.51
CA ASP A 79 -26.38 -12.24 -16.67
C ASP A 79 -27.19 -10.92 -16.54
N THR A 80 -28.32 -10.89 -15.81
CA THR A 80 -29.18 -9.67 -15.65
C THR A 80 -30.03 -9.65 -14.37
N THR A 81 -30.46 -8.45 -13.90
CA THR A 81 -31.26 -8.27 -12.65
C THR A 81 -32.61 -8.96 -12.72
N TYR A 82 -33.20 -8.91 -13.90
CA TYR A 82 -34.49 -9.50 -14.17
C TYR A 82 -34.46 -11.04 -14.07
N SER A 83 -33.44 -11.69 -14.63
CA SER A 83 -33.29 -13.16 -14.57
C SER A 83 -33.08 -13.66 -13.14
N PHE A 84 -32.29 -12.95 -12.34
CA PHE A 84 -32.06 -13.29 -10.93
C PHE A 84 -33.35 -13.19 -10.09
N ASN A 85 -34.11 -12.10 -10.22
CA ASN A 85 -35.35 -11.88 -9.47
C ASN A 85 -36.49 -12.86 -9.82
N GLN A 86 -36.45 -13.51 -11.00
CA GLN A 86 -37.38 -14.58 -11.36
C GLN A 86 -37.04 -15.91 -10.66
N GLU A 87 -35.75 -16.19 -10.46
CA GLU A 87 -35.28 -17.44 -9.87
C GLU A 87 -35.26 -17.38 -8.33
N TYR A 88 -34.98 -16.20 -7.77
CA TYR A 88 -34.85 -15.94 -6.33
C TYR A 88 -35.67 -14.69 -5.91
N PRO A 89 -36.91 -14.85 -5.43
CA PRO A 89 -37.72 -13.72 -4.95
C PRO A 89 -37.29 -13.25 -3.55
N PHE A 90 -36.89 -11.98 -3.42
CA PHE A 90 -36.43 -11.36 -2.17
C PHE A 90 -37.50 -10.48 -1.50
N ASP A 91 -37.33 -10.26 -0.19
CA ASP A 91 -38.06 -9.25 0.56
C ASP A 91 -37.04 -8.35 1.30
N ILE A 92 -36.79 -7.20 0.68
CA ILE A 92 -35.73 -6.20 0.94
C ILE A 92 -35.86 -5.49 2.30
N TRP A 93 -36.74 -5.95 3.20
CA TRP A 93 -37.27 -5.08 4.28
C TRP A 93 -37.06 -5.53 5.74
N GLU A 94 -36.30 -6.57 6.08
CA GLU A 94 -36.35 -7.11 7.47
C GLU A 94 -35.15 -6.94 8.40
N ASP A 95 -33.97 -6.49 7.97
CA ASP A 95 -32.86 -6.28 8.91
C ASP A 95 -32.42 -4.83 9.10
N GLY A 96 -33.01 -3.90 8.33
CA GLY A 96 -32.78 -2.46 8.46
C GLY A 96 -31.42 -1.96 7.96
N VAL A 97 -30.61 -2.82 7.33
CA VAL A 97 -29.29 -2.47 6.79
C VAL A 97 -29.10 -2.98 5.34
N ASP A 98 -29.92 -3.94 4.90
CA ASP A 98 -29.87 -4.52 3.56
C ASP A 98 -30.83 -3.80 2.58
N THR A 99 -30.35 -2.81 1.83
CA THR A 99 -31.12 -2.25 0.69
C THR A 99 -30.65 -2.84 -0.65
N GLU A 100 -31.56 -2.94 -1.62
CA GLU A 100 -31.28 -3.46 -2.97
C GLU A 100 -30.17 -2.67 -3.68
N GLU A 101 -30.14 -1.34 -3.49
CA GLU A 101 -29.13 -0.44 -4.08
C GLU A 101 -27.73 -0.64 -3.48
N ASP A 102 -27.65 -0.95 -2.18
CA ASP A 102 -26.38 -1.09 -1.46
C ASP A 102 -25.77 -2.49 -1.61
N GLU A 103 -26.60 -3.50 -1.93
CA GLU A 103 -26.13 -4.88 -2.03
C GLU A 103 -25.92 -5.41 -3.46
N TYR A 104 -26.71 -4.94 -4.45
CA TYR A 104 -26.72 -5.52 -5.79
C TYR A 104 -26.73 -4.46 -6.89
N ASN A 105 -25.66 -4.43 -7.71
CA ASN A 105 -25.66 -3.71 -8.98
C ASN A 105 -25.91 -4.71 -10.10
N GLY A 106 -27.00 -4.55 -10.85
CA GLY A 106 -27.21 -5.33 -12.05
C GLY A 106 -27.35 -6.84 -11.82
N ALA A 107 -27.97 -7.27 -10.69
CA ALA A 107 -28.31 -8.66 -10.31
C ALA A 107 -27.34 -9.46 -9.45
N HIS A 108 -26.20 -8.91 -9.05
CA HIS A 108 -25.19 -9.71 -8.37
C HIS A 108 -24.87 -9.15 -7.01
N PRO A 109 -24.67 -10.00 -5.98
CA PRO A 109 -24.01 -9.53 -4.79
C PRO A 109 -22.69 -8.96 -5.29
N HIS A 110 -22.46 -7.67 -5.07
CA HIS A 110 -21.31 -6.99 -5.66
C HIS A 110 -20.46 -6.45 -4.54
N PHE A 111 -19.24 -6.94 -4.46
CA PHE A 111 -18.27 -6.40 -3.54
C PHE A 111 -17.28 -5.54 -4.32
N LEU A 112 -17.22 -4.26 -3.98
CA LEU A 112 -16.37 -3.30 -4.68
C LEU A 112 -14.91 -3.52 -4.31
N ALA A 113 -14.20 -4.27 -5.15
CA ALA A 113 -12.77 -4.50 -5.03
C ALA A 113 -12.09 -4.63 -6.39
N SER A 114 -10.91 -4.01 -6.54
CA SER A 114 -10.22 -3.90 -7.81
C SER A 114 -8.74 -4.27 -7.66
N ARG A 115 -8.17 -4.94 -8.67
CA ARG A 115 -6.75 -5.29 -8.68
C ARG A 115 -5.93 -4.07 -9.10
N LEU A 116 -4.93 -3.70 -8.30
CA LEU A 116 -4.12 -2.53 -8.58
C LEU A 116 -2.67 -2.90 -8.89
N PRO A 117 -2.06 -2.23 -9.89
CA PRO A 117 -0.69 -2.48 -10.29
C PRO A 117 0.28 -1.96 -9.23
N GLY A 118 1.54 -2.34 -9.37
CA GLY A 118 2.66 -1.68 -8.71
C GLY A 118 3.37 -0.71 -9.67
N ILE A 119 4.22 0.17 -9.14
CA ILE A 119 5.11 0.99 -9.95
C ILE A 119 6.08 0.06 -10.70
N GLY A 120 6.15 0.20 -12.03
CA GLY A 120 7.04 -0.60 -12.87
C GLY A 120 6.59 -2.05 -13.12
N SER A 121 5.43 -2.46 -12.59
CA SER A 121 4.86 -3.78 -12.87
C SER A 121 4.56 -3.98 -14.35
N SER A 122 4.75 -5.20 -14.86
CA SER A 122 4.22 -5.59 -16.16
C SER A 122 2.69 -5.57 -16.15
N LYS A 123 2.05 -5.57 -17.33
CA LYS A 123 0.58 -5.45 -17.49
C LYS A 123 -0.23 -6.53 -16.74
N ASP A 124 0.40 -7.58 -16.23
CA ASP A 124 -0.27 -8.74 -15.63
C ASP A 124 0.06 -8.94 -14.13
N ILE A 125 0.89 -8.08 -13.51
CA ILE A 125 1.26 -8.19 -12.10
C ILE A 125 0.54 -7.15 -11.26
N TYR A 126 -0.44 -7.62 -10.48
CA TYR A 126 -1.25 -6.82 -9.57
C TYR A 126 -0.96 -7.20 -8.11
N PRO A 127 -0.01 -6.53 -7.44
CA PRO A 127 0.38 -6.85 -6.07
C PRO A 127 -0.68 -6.46 -5.03
N TYR A 128 -1.70 -5.69 -5.42
CA TYR A 128 -2.73 -5.23 -4.51
C TYR A 128 -4.14 -5.60 -4.95
N ILE A 129 -5.02 -5.69 -3.96
CA ILE A 129 -6.46 -5.61 -4.13
C ILE A 129 -6.94 -4.44 -3.28
N ALA A 130 -7.49 -3.39 -3.89
CA ALA A 130 -8.14 -2.31 -3.17
C ALA A 130 -9.62 -2.63 -3.02
N SER A 131 -10.17 -2.58 -1.80
CA SER A 131 -11.59 -2.85 -1.58
C SER A 131 -12.27 -1.83 -0.68
N THR A 132 -13.60 -1.75 -0.79
CA THR A 132 -14.44 -1.16 0.26
C THR A 132 -14.31 -1.96 1.57
N SER A 133 -14.65 -1.37 2.70
CA SER A 133 -14.78 -2.12 3.96
C SER A 133 -16.20 -2.67 4.06
N PRO A 134 -16.40 -3.98 4.32
CA PRO A 134 -17.74 -4.56 4.45
C PRO A 134 -18.47 -4.12 5.73
N VAL A 135 -17.84 -3.32 6.60
CA VAL A 135 -18.42 -2.88 7.90
C VAL A 135 -19.78 -2.18 7.78
N GLN A 136 -20.00 -1.44 6.69
CA GLN A 136 -21.23 -0.67 6.48
C GLN A 136 -22.34 -1.49 5.85
N HIS A 137 -22.02 -2.71 5.44
CA HIS A 137 -22.87 -3.49 4.57
C HIS A 137 -23.45 -4.69 5.34
N GLY A 138 -24.45 -5.29 4.71
CA GLY A 138 -25.14 -6.47 5.18
C GLY A 138 -24.28 -7.72 5.34
N ARG A 139 -24.91 -8.78 5.87
CA ARG A 139 -24.28 -10.10 6.04
C ARG A 139 -23.64 -10.60 4.74
N SER A 140 -24.31 -10.38 3.60
CA SER A 140 -23.88 -10.84 2.27
C SER A 140 -22.51 -10.25 1.90
N HIS A 141 -22.30 -8.95 2.11
CA HIS A 141 -21.05 -8.25 1.79
C HIS A 141 -19.90 -8.71 2.68
N LYS A 142 -20.19 -8.96 3.96
CA LYS A 142 -19.22 -9.52 4.90
C LYS A 142 -18.78 -10.90 4.45
N PHE A 143 -19.72 -11.75 4.01
CA PHE A 143 -19.41 -13.04 3.41
C PHE A 143 -18.55 -12.89 2.15
N MET A 144 -18.94 -12.03 1.20
CA MET A 144 -18.19 -11.81 -0.04
C MET A 144 -16.77 -11.28 0.19
N TYR A 145 -16.58 -10.41 1.18
CA TYR A 145 -15.26 -9.95 1.57
C TYR A 145 -14.38 -11.14 1.96
N TRP A 146 -14.86 -12.00 2.86
CA TRP A 146 -14.11 -13.18 3.29
C TRP A 146 -13.95 -14.23 2.20
N ASP A 147 -14.92 -14.35 1.29
CA ASP A 147 -14.80 -15.16 0.08
C ASP A 147 -13.67 -14.67 -0.82
N MET A 148 -13.57 -13.35 -1.05
CA MET A 148 -12.46 -12.75 -1.78
C MET A 148 -11.12 -13.00 -1.08
N VAL A 149 -11.05 -12.83 0.24
CA VAL A 149 -9.83 -13.10 1.02
C VAL A 149 -9.43 -14.58 0.89
N TRP A 150 -10.37 -15.51 1.09
CA TRP A 150 -10.13 -16.95 0.97
C TRP A 150 -9.66 -17.33 -0.43
N ASN A 151 -10.39 -16.92 -1.46
CA ASN A 151 -10.08 -17.24 -2.84
C ASN A 151 -8.76 -16.61 -3.31
N GLN A 152 -8.34 -15.51 -2.69
CA GLN A 152 -7.00 -14.97 -2.90
C GLN A 152 -5.96 -15.83 -2.19
N ALA A 153 -6.18 -16.23 -0.94
CA ALA A 153 -5.27 -17.10 -0.17
C ALA A 153 -4.99 -18.42 -0.90
N GLU A 154 -6.02 -19.03 -1.50
CA GLU A 154 -5.91 -20.26 -2.31
C GLU A 154 -4.96 -20.14 -3.50
N LYS A 155 -4.79 -18.92 -4.02
CA LYS A 155 -3.92 -18.65 -5.17
C LYS A 155 -2.48 -18.36 -4.73
N GLU A 156 -2.27 -18.04 -3.46
CA GLU A 156 -0.95 -17.71 -2.93
C GLU A 156 -0.17 -18.96 -2.56
N LYS A 157 1.08 -19.05 -3.02
CA LYS A 157 1.98 -20.19 -2.70
C LYS A 157 2.20 -20.39 -1.20
N HIS A 158 2.00 -19.35 -0.40
CA HIS A 158 2.23 -19.35 1.04
C HIS A 158 0.96 -19.52 1.87
N GLY A 159 -0.24 -19.40 1.29
CA GLY A 159 -1.52 -19.37 2.01
C GLY A 159 -1.73 -18.16 2.94
N ASP A 160 -0.67 -17.43 3.30
CA ASP A 160 -0.73 -16.23 4.12
C ASP A 160 -1.30 -15.04 3.31
N ILE A 161 -2.20 -14.26 3.91
CA ILE A 161 -2.73 -13.00 3.36
C ILE A 161 -2.34 -11.82 4.24
N ILE A 162 -2.09 -10.66 3.63
CA ILE A 162 -1.97 -9.38 4.33
C ILE A 162 -3.24 -8.56 4.09
N LEU A 163 -3.88 -8.12 5.17
CA LEU A 163 -4.95 -7.13 5.16
C LEU A 163 -4.44 -5.84 5.79
N VAL A 164 -4.59 -4.72 5.07
CA VAL A 164 -4.31 -3.38 5.58
C VAL A 164 -5.60 -2.58 5.60
N ASP A 165 -6.09 -2.30 6.80
CA ASP A 165 -7.35 -1.63 7.05
C ASP A 165 -7.12 -0.20 7.57
N LEU A 166 -7.48 0.75 6.73
CA LEU A 166 -7.28 2.17 6.94
C LEU A 166 -8.60 2.90 7.23
N ALA A 167 -9.67 2.17 7.59
CA ALA A 167 -10.94 2.78 7.94
C ALA A 167 -10.83 3.54 9.29
N ASP A 168 -11.58 4.64 9.42
CA ASP A 168 -11.69 5.36 10.70
C ASP A 168 -13.07 5.03 11.26
N TYR A 169 -13.14 3.94 12.03
CA TYR A 169 -14.40 3.43 12.58
C TYR A 169 -14.97 4.34 13.67
N ALA A 170 -14.11 5.06 14.40
CA ALA A 170 -14.51 5.90 15.53
C ALA A 170 -15.43 7.08 15.15
N ARG A 171 -15.42 7.49 13.87
CA ARG A 171 -16.26 8.58 13.35
C ARG A 171 -17.37 8.10 12.40
N GLY A 172 -17.54 6.79 12.28
CA GLY A 172 -18.43 6.17 11.30
C GLY A 172 -19.93 6.33 11.55
N GLY A 173 -20.32 6.74 12.77
CA GLY A 173 -21.69 6.54 13.30
C GLY A 173 -21.71 5.35 14.26
N GLN A 174 -22.79 5.18 15.03
CA GLN A 174 -22.87 4.11 16.04
C GLN A 174 -22.87 2.69 15.45
N ASP A 175 -23.08 2.56 14.14
CA ASP A 175 -23.31 1.28 13.47
C ASP A 175 -22.07 0.72 12.73
N LYS A 176 -20.90 1.36 12.85
CA LYS A 176 -19.68 0.97 12.11
C LYS A 176 -18.60 0.48 13.06
N ASN A 177 -18.62 -0.82 13.36
CA ASN A 177 -17.69 -1.41 14.30
C ASN A 177 -16.72 -2.38 13.61
N GLN A 178 -15.41 -2.13 13.78
CA GLN A 178 -14.36 -3.06 13.36
C GLN A 178 -14.61 -4.50 13.86
N GLY A 179 -15.16 -4.63 15.07
CA GLY A 179 -15.48 -5.90 15.71
C GLY A 179 -16.53 -6.75 14.99
N ASP A 180 -17.25 -6.18 14.02
CA ASP A 180 -18.24 -6.93 13.22
C ASP A 180 -17.59 -7.73 12.09
N ILE A 181 -16.35 -7.40 11.73
CA ILE A 181 -15.61 -8.02 10.64
C ILE A 181 -14.34 -8.71 11.15
N ILE A 182 -13.66 -8.08 12.11
CA ILE A 182 -12.34 -8.51 12.57
C ILE A 182 -12.42 -8.97 14.02
N PRO A 183 -12.16 -10.26 14.32
CA PRO A 183 -12.19 -10.75 15.69
C PRO A 183 -11.08 -10.09 16.53
N SER A 184 -11.27 -10.11 17.84
CA SER A 184 -10.41 -9.47 18.82
C SER A 184 -10.10 -10.41 19.99
N VAL A 185 -9.32 -9.92 20.95
CA VAL A 185 -9.06 -10.66 22.19
C VAL A 185 -10.36 -10.96 22.95
N THR A 186 -11.38 -10.11 22.83
CA THR A 186 -12.70 -10.32 23.45
C THR A 186 -13.59 -11.14 22.53
N THR A 187 -13.69 -10.74 21.27
CA THR A 187 -14.49 -11.41 20.24
C THR A 187 -13.62 -12.45 19.53
N LYS A 188 -13.43 -13.62 20.15
CA LYS A 188 -12.46 -14.63 19.71
C LYS A 188 -12.67 -15.14 18.28
N SER A 189 -13.91 -15.16 17.81
CA SER A 189 -14.24 -15.64 16.47
C SER A 189 -15.49 -14.96 15.92
N LEU A 190 -15.56 -14.87 14.60
CA LEU A 190 -16.71 -14.44 13.81
C LEU A 190 -17.00 -15.49 12.74
N SER A 191 -18.26 -15.63 12.35
CA SER A 191 -18.68 -16.56 11.29
C SER A 191 -19.57 -15.83 10.29
N PHE A 192 -19.34 -16.10 9.01
CA PHE A 192 -20.03 -15.48 7.89
C PHE A 192 -20.62 -16.57 7.02
N THR A 193 -21.95 -16.63 6.99
CA THR A 193 -22.71 -17.60 6.19
C THR A 193 -23.02 -17.03 4.81
N PRO A 194 -23.29 -17.88 3.80
CA PRO A 194 -23.65 -17.44 2.47
C PRO A 194 -24.89 -16.53 2.48
N PRO A 195 -25.07 -15.71 1.44
CA PRO A 195 -26.34 -15.05 1.20
C PRO A 195 -27.43 -16.09 0.92
N GLU A 196 -28.64 -15.84 1.43
CA GLU A 196 -29.78 -16.75 1.36
C GLU A 196 -30.95 -16.11 0.62
N ASP A 197 -31.68 -16.91 -0.14
CA ASP A 197 -33.00 -16.58 -0.66
C ASP A 197 -33.97 -16.45 0.53
N LYS A 198 -34.63 -15.29 0.65
CA LYS A 198 -35.47 -15.01 1.82
C LYS A 198 -36.73 -15.87 1.90
N GLY A 199 -37.31 -16.26 0.76
CA GLY A 199 -38.54 -17.04 0.70
C GLY A 199 -38.31 -18.54 0.92
N LYS A 200 -37.25 -19.08 0.30
CA LYS A 200 -36.88 -20.49 0.40
C LYS A 200 -36.01 -20.79 1.61
N LYS A 201 -35.37 -19.77 2.20
CA LYS A 201 -34.34 -19.89 3.26
C LYS A 201 -33.23 -20.85 2.84
N GLN A 202 -32.82 -20.74 1.58
CA GLN A 202 -31.78 -21.56 0.97
C GLN A 202 -30.63 -20.69 0.51
N ASN A 203 -29.39 -21.18 0.65
CA ASN A 203 -28.21 -20.49 0.13
C ASN A 203 -28.36 -20.21 -1.37
N ILE A 204 -28.00 -19.00 -1.79
CA ILE A 204 -28.01 -18.61 -3.20
C ILE A 204 -26.80 -19.23 -3.88
N PRO A 205 -26.97 -20.15 -4.86
CA PRO A 205 -25.85 -20.63 -5.66
C PRO A 205 -25.14 -19.46 -6.34
N PRO A 206 -23.81 -19.48 -6.47
CA PRO A 206 -22.85 -20.55 -6.12
C PRO A 206 -22.47 -20.61 -4.64
N TYR A 207 -22.92 -19.64 -3.84
CA TYR A 207 -22.34 -19.35 -2.54
C TYR A 207 -22.75 -20.44 -1.58
N ARG A 208 -21.74 -21.02 -0.92
CA ARG A 208 -21.92 -22.14 -0.02
C ARG A 208 -20.81 -22.15 1.00
N GLY A 209 -21.02 -22.94 2.04
CA GLY A 209 -20.09 -23.06 3.16
C GLY A 209 -20.03 -21.80 4.01
N THR A 210 -19.38 -21.90 5.16
CA THR A 210 -19.26 -20.80 6.12
C THR A 210 -17.79 -20.41 6.25
N TYR A 211 -17.52 -19.11 6.25
CA TYR A 211 -16.20 -18.58 6.61
C TYR A 211 -16.16 -18.32 8.11
N SER A 212 -15.17 -18.90 8.79
CA SER A 212 -14.92 -18.66 10.20
C SER A 212 -13.58 -17.97 10.39
N VAL A 213 -13.58 -16.89 11.15
CA VAL A 213 -12.45 -15.98 11.31
C VAL A 213 -12.10 -15.95 12.79
N HIS A 214 -10.90 -16.41 13.12
CA HIS A 214 -10.47 -16.61 14.50
C HIS A 214 -9.30 -15.69 14.86
N TYR A 215 -9.43 -14.99 15.98
CA TYR A 215 -8.31 -14.27 16.57
C TYR A 215 -7.28 -15.27 17.11
N LYS A 216 -6.01 -15.11 16.71
CA LYS A 216 -4.90 -15.95 17.18
C LYS A 216 -3.92 -15.19 18.07
N GLY A 217 -3.76 -13.89 17.84
CA GLY A 217 -2.89 -13.07 18.67
C GLY A 217 -2.75 -11.64 18.14
N SER A 218 -1.95 -10.86 18.85
CA SER A 218 -1.55 -9.51 18.46
C SER A 218 -0.10 -9.28 18.86
N ASN A 219 0.50 -8.21 18.36
CA ASN A 219 1.82 -7.80 18.84
C ASN A 219 1.72 -7.14 20.21
N ALA A 220 2.89 -7.03 20.86
CA ALA A 220 3.04 -6.14 22.01
C ALA A 220 2.73 -4.69 21.60
N LYS A 221 2.39 -3.85 22.59
CA LYS A 221 2.06 -2.44 22.38
C LYS A 221 3.17 -1.75 21.58
N TRP A 222 2.81 -1.22 20.42
CA TRP A 222 3.71 -0.46 19.56
C TRP A 222 3.86 0.99 20.03
N ALA A 223 4.92 1.66 19.54
CA ALA A 223 5.17 3.08 19.81
C ALA A 223 4.01 3.98 19.33
N HIS A 224 3.37 3.58 18.23
CA HIS A 224 2.15 4.21 17.73
C HIS A 224 0.94 3.42 18.24
N SER A 225 0.29 3.91 19.31
CA SER A 225 -0.81 3.23 19.98
C SER A 225 -2.09 3.10 19.15
N ASP A 226 -2.18 3.87 18.08
CA ASP A 226 -3.27 3.91 17.11
C ASP A 226 -3.06 2.97 15.92
N ILE A 227 -1.89 2.34 15.83
CA ILE A 227 -1.58 1.29 14.87
C ILE A 227 -1.62 -0.04 15.61
N GLU A 228 -2.27 -1.04 15.04
CA GLU A 228 -2.34 -2.38 15.60
C GLU A 228 -2.03 -3.46 14.57
N TYR A 229 -1.65 -4.61 15.09
CA TYR A 229 -1.51 -5.85 14.34
C TYR A 229 -2.27 -6.97 15.02
N ARG A 230 -2.99 -7.76 14.22
CA ARG A 230 -3.65 -8.98 14.66
C ARG A 230 -3.24 -10.14 13.75
N GLN A 231 -2.88 -11.25 14.37
CA GLN A 231 -2.81 -12.53 13.70
C GLN A 231 -4.20 -13.16 13.75
N ILE A 232 -4.72 -13.50 12.58
CA ILE A 232 -6.03 -14.11 12.38
C ILE A 232 -5.86 -15.42 11.62
N SER A 233 -6.77 -16.36 11.84
CA SER A 233 -6.91 -17.58 11.05
C SER A 233 -8.26 -17.56 10.36
N LEU A 234 -8.27 -17.81 9.06
CA LEU A 234 -9.47 -17.91 8.24
C LEU A 234 -9.68 -19.38 7.89
N GLU A 235 -10.88 -19.88 8.12
CA GLU A 235 -11.30 -21.26 7.85
C GLU A 235 -12.56 -21.26 6.98
N TYR A 236 -12.66 -22.23 6.09
CA TYR A 236 -13.83 -22.45 5.24
C TYR A 236 -14.44 -23.82 5.51
N HIS A 237 -15.73 -23.84 5.83
CA HIS A 237 -16.46 -25.03 6.20
C HIS A 237 -17.59 -25.29 5.21
N ASP A 238 -17.48 -26.33 4.38
CA ASP A 238 -18.51 -26.74 3.43
C ASP A 238 -18.86 -28.22 3.66
N ASP A 239 -20.00 -28.45 4.31
CA ASP A 239 -20.47 -29.78 4.69
C ASP A 239 -20.72 -30.71 3.48
N SER A 240 -20.82 -30.14 2.27
CA SER A 240 -20.98 -30.91 1.04
C SER A 240 -19.68 -31.57 0.54
N LYS A 241 -18.52 -31.26 1.13
CA LYS A 241 -17.21 -31.82 0.76
C LYS A 241 -16.53 -32.55 1.93
N LYS A 242 -16.24 -33.85 1.76
CA LYS A 242 -15.28 -34.61 2.61
C LYS A 242 -14.16 -35.20 1.74
N PRO A 243 -12.85 -35.04 2.07
CA PRO A 243 -12.25 -34.18 3.09
C PRO A 243 -11.69 -32.87 2.51
N ALA A 244 -11.77 -31.86 3.39
CA ALA A 244 -10.96 -30.65 3.54
C ALA A 244 -10.76 -29.79 2.28
N GLY A 245 -11.32 -28.57 2.33
CA GLY A 245 -10.64 -27.44 1.71
C GLY A 245 -9.17 -27.40 2.17
N SER A 246 -8.35 -26.58 1.52
CA SER A 246 -7.08 -26.16 2.10
C SER A 246 -7.25 -25.84 3.59
N GLY A 247 -6.27 -26.22 4.40
CA GLY A 247 -6.32 -25.95 5.85
C GLY A 247 -6.49 -24.46 6.16
N PRO A 248 -6.57 -24.09 7.45
CA PRO A 248 -6.69 -22.69 7.85
C PRO A 248 -5.63 -21.80 7.20
N HIS A 249 -6.05 -20.64 6.69
CA HIS A 249 -5.17 -19.61 6.14
C HIS A 249 -4.82 -18.58 7.20
N ASN A 250 -3.55 -18.18 7.23
CA ASN A 250 -3.11 -17.10 8.10
C ASN A 250 -3.45 -15.74 7.50
N VAL A 251 -3.97 -14.84 8.32
CA VAL A 251 -4.26 -13.47 7.93
C VAL A 251 -3.49 -12.52 8.85
N HIS A 252 -2.59 -11.75 8.26
CA HIS A 252 -1.85 -10.67 8.90
C HIS A 252 -2.63 -9.37 8.74
N TYR A 253 -3.38 -9.01 9.78
CA TYR A 253 -4.21 -7.82 9.78
C TYR A 253 -3.47 -6.64 10.41
N PHE A 254 -3.41 -5.53 9.69
CA PHE A 254 -2.85 -4.26 10.14
C PHE A 254 -3.91 -3.19 10.08
N HIS A 255 -4.00 -2.37 11.13
CA HIS A 255 -4.98 -1.29 11.19
C HIS A 255 -4.38 -0.02 11.75
N ILE A 256 -4.82 1.13 11.22
CA ILE A 256 -4.50 2.44 11.75
C ILE A 256 -5.77 3.26 11.97
N SER A 257 -6.11 3.43 13.24
CA SER A 257 -7.37 4.06 13.65
C SER A 257 -7.36 5.59 13.55
N SER A 258 -6.19 6.23 13.53
CA SER A 258 -6.10 7.70 13.55
C SER A 258 -6.12 8.38 12.19
N TRP A 259 -6.03 7.61 11.09
CA TRP A 259 -5.98 8.20 9.75
C TRP A 259 -7.37 8.65 9.30
N LYS A 260 -7.67 9.92 9.56
CA LYS A 260 -8.96 10.54 9.24
C LYS A 260 -9.26 10.56 7.75
N ASN A 261 -10.55 10.45 7.42
CA ASN A 261 -11.02 10.48 6.04
C ASN A 261 -10.59 11.77 5.31
N ARG A 262 -10.13 11.63 4.06
CA ARG A 262 -9.68 12.73 3.18
C ARG A 262 -8.53 13.59 3.72
N GLN A 263 -7.87 13.21 4.82
CA GLN A 263 -6.74 13.93 5.41
C GLN A 263 -5.41 13.24 5.13
N ALA A 264 -4.32 14.01 5.23
CA ALA A 264 -2.96 13.50 5.27
C ALA A 264 -2.71 12.72 6.57
N ILE A 265 -1.78 11.79 6.52
CA ILE A 265 -1.25 11.08 7.69
C ILE A 265 0.11 11.65 8.08
N ALA A 266 0.48 11.53 9.35
CA ALA A 266 1.86 11.80 9.75
C ALA A 266 2.82 10.83 9.02
N PRO A 267 3.86 11.33 8.32
CA PRO A 267 4.78 10.48 7.56
C PRO A 267 5.37 9.33 8.38
N GLU A 268 5.58 9.53 9.68
CA GLU A 268 6.27 8.54 10.53
C GLU A 268 5.40 7.35 10.87
N LYS A 269 4.09 7.60 11.01
CA LYS A 269 3.09 6.55 11.18
C LYS A 269 2.94 5.72 9.91
N LEU A 270 2.93 6.39 8.76
CA LEU A 270 2.85 5.69 7.47
C LEU A 270 4.10 4.85 7.22
N GLN A 271 5.29 5.41 7.46
CA GLN A 271 6.56 4.70 7.36
C GLN A 271 6.57 3.45 8.25
N PHE A 272 6.19 3.61 9.53
CA PHE A 272 6.10 2.51 10.47
C PHE A 272 5.14 1.41 9.98
N LEU A 273 3.92 1.78 9.55
CA LEU A 273 2.95 0.82 9.02
C LEU A 273 3.50 0.08 7.80
N ILE A 274 4.12 0.78 6.84
CA ILE A 274 4.72 0.18 5.65
C ILE A 274 5.83 -0.81 6.04
N ASP A 275 6.72 -0.44 6.95
CA ASP A 275 7.80 -1.33 7.38
C ASP A 275 7.27 -2.57 8.12
N GLU A 276 6.22 -2.46 8.93
CA GLU A 276 5.58 -3.61 9.59
C GLU A 276 4.86 -4.54 8.60
N VAL A 277 4.18 -3.97 7.61
CA VAL A 277 3.57 -4.74 6.50
C VAL A 277 4.66 -5.48 5.71
N ASP A 278 5.76 -4.80 5.36
CA ASP A 278 6.86 -5.36 4.58
C ASP A 278 7.59 -6.49 5.31
N LYS A 279 7.66 -6.47 6.65
CA LYS A 279 8.20 -7.58 7.45
C LYS A 279 7.40 -8.88 7.28
N LYS A 280 6.12 -8.80 6.95
CA LYS A 280 5.25 -9.98 6.71
C LYS A 280 5.10 -10.32 5.23
N PHE A 281 5.48 -9.40 4.35
CA PHE A 281 5.35 -9.57 2.91
C PHE A 281 6.38 -10.58 2.38
N LYS A 282 5.90 -11.66 1.76
CA LYS A 282 6.72 -12.71 1.13
C LYS A 282 6.42 -12.83 -0.38
N GLY A 283 5.72 -11.85 -0.95
CA GLY A 283 5.31 -11.84 -2.37
C GLY A 283 3.82 -12.08 -2.60
N GLN A 284 3.05 -12.40 -1.56
CA GLN A 284 1.58 -12.51 -1.64
C GLN A 284 0.92 -11.16 -1.96
N LYS A 285 -0.30 -11.18 -2.52
CA LYS A 285 -1.05 -9.92 -2.66
C LYS A 285 -1.40 -9.29 -1.32
N ILE A 286 -1.41 -7.96 -1.30
CA ILE A 286 -1.87 -7.17 -0.16
C ILE A 286 -3.28 -6.66 -0.46
N ILE A 287 -4.23 -6.99 0.40
CA ILE A 287 -5.58 -6.43 0.32
C ILE A 287 -5.58 -5.17 1.19
N VAL A 288 -5.96 -4.04 0.60
CA VAL A 288 -5.98 -2.74 1.26
C VAL A 288 -7.39 -2.19 1.20
N ASN A 289 -7.97 -1.89 2.35
CA ASN A 289 -9.26 -1.23 2.43
C ASN A 289 -9.16 0.05 3.27
N CYS A 290 -10.10 0.96 3.04
CA CYS A 290 -10.47 1.96 4.03
C CYS A 290 -11.97 1.83 4.20
N LEU A 291 -12.73 2.92 4.25
CA LEU A 291 -14.18 2.83 4.27
C LEU A 291 -14.75 2.49 2.89
N LEU A 292 -14.43 3.30 1.88
CA LEU A 292 -14.88 3.12 0.48
C LEU A 292 -13.82 2.45 -0.41
N GLY A 293 -12.61 2.25 0.10
CA GLY A 293 -11.50 1.71 -0.67
C GLY A 293 -10.87 2.69 -1.67
N LEU A 294 -10.95 3.99 -1.42
CA LEU A 294 -10.55 5.05 -2.37
C LEU A 294 -9.34 5.84 -1.85
N GLY A 295 -9.54 6.99 -1.19
CA GLY A 295 -8.48 7.94 -0.84
C GLY A 295 -7.30 7.40 -0.03
N ARG A 296 -7.56 6.95 1.20
CA ARG A 296 -6.52 6.39 2.09
C ARG A 296 -5.91 5.11 1.53
N THR A 297 -6.74 4.26 0.93
CA THR A 297 -6.32 3.04 0.22
C THR A 297 -5.28 3.38 -0.86
N GLY A 298 -5.59 4.35 -1.72
CA GLY A 298 -4.65 4.81 -2.74
C GLY A 298 -3.42 5.47 -2.19
N SER A 299 -3.57 6.31 -1.16
CA SER A 299 -2.44 6.96 -0.50
C SER A 299 -1.45 5.95 0.08
N PHE A 300 -1.93 4.89 0.73
CA PHE A 300 -1.08 3.83 1.26
C PHE A 300 -0.38 3.04 0.16
N ILE A 301 -1.14 2.59 -0.86
CA ILE A 301 -0.60 1.81 -1.97
C ILE A 301 0.49 2.61 -2.68
N GLU A 302 0.17 3.83 -3.08
CA GLU A 302 1.10 4.70 -3.77
C GLU A 302 2.34 5.02 -2.92
N ALA A 303 2.17 5.41 -1.65
CA ALA A 303 3.30 5.66 -0.77
C ALA A 303 4.22 4.43 -0.56
N ARG A 304 3.64 3.22 -0.41
CA ARG A 304 4.41 1.97 -0.29
C ARG A 304 5.19 1.67 -1.56
N GLU A 305 4.58 1.84 -2.72
CA GLU A 305 5.23 1.64 -4.01
C GLU A 305 6.38 2.62 -4.21
N MET A 306 6.17 3.91 -3.91
CA MET A 306 7.24 4.90 -3.93
C MET A 306 8.40 4.48 -3.03
N TYR A 307 8.12 4.05 -1.80
CA TYR A 307 9.13 3.62 -0.84
C TYR A 307 9.92 2.40 -1.34
N ARG A 308 9.24 1.42 -1.97
CA ARG A 308 9.91 0.26 -2.55
C ARG A 308 10.84 0.64 -3.69
N GLU A 309 10.33 1.39 -4.67
CA GLU A 309 11.08 1.75 -5.88
C GLU A 309 12.19 2.78 -5.62
N THR A 310 12.14 3.47 -4.49
CA THR A 310 13.13 4.49 -4.13
C THR A 310 14.09 4.01 -3.06
N VAL A 311 13.63 3.92 -1.82
CA VAL A 311 14.48 3.63 -0.67
C VAL A 311 14.91 2.17 -0.64
N LYS A 312 13.97 1.21 -0.82
CA LYS A 312 14.34 -0.23 -0.76
C LYS A 312 15.18 -0.64 -1.97
N ALA A 313 14.82 -0.18 -3.16
CA ALA A 313 15.59 -0.42 -4.39
C ALA A 313 16.88 0.43 -4.49
N LYS A 314 17.08 1.40 -3.58
CA LYS A 314 18.19 2.38 -3.60
C LYS A 314 18.32 3.12 -4.93
N GLY A 315 17.18 3.43 -5.56
CA GLY A 315 17.12 3.99 -6.90
C GLY A 315 16.33 5.28 -6.95
N THR A 316 16.79 6.27 -7.71
CA THR A 316 16.00 7.50 -7.94
C THR A 316 15.29 7.50 -9.29
N LYS A 317 15.44 6.45 -10.09
CA LYS A 317 15.03 6.39 -11.50
C LYS A 317 13.56 6.78 -11.70
N TRP A 318 12.65 6.27 -10.85
CA TRP A 318 11.24 6.60 -10.95
C TRP A 318 10.96 8.08 -10.65
N LEU A 319 11.66 8.65 -9.65
CA LEU A 319 11.61 10.07 -9.31
C LEU A 319 12.39 10.97 -10.30
N SER A 320 13.19 10.42 -11.20
CA SER A 320 13.97 11.18 -12.19
C SER A 320 13.24 11.34 -13.53
N SER A 321 11.92 11.16 -13.56
CA SER A 321 11.06 11.46 -14.70
C SER A 321 11.12 12.95 -15.07
N SER A 322 10.93 13.26 -16.35
CA SER A 322 10.79 14.65 -16.83
C SER A 322 9.46 15.29 -16.44
N GLY A 323 8.46 14.47 -16.07
CA GLY A 323 7.14 14.90 -15.61
C GLY A 323 6.94 14.71 -14.10
N ASP A 324 5.69 14.75 -13.67
CA ASP A 324 5.27 14.40 -12.31
C ASP A 324 4.92 12.90 -12.25
N PRO A 325 5.83 12.02 -11.77
CA PRO A 325 5.57 10.59 -11.71
C PRO A 325 4.46 10.21 -10.71
N ILE A 326 4.15 11.09 -9.74
CA ILE A 326 3.05 10.90 -8.77
C ILE A 326 1.73 11.08 -9.51
N ALA A 327 1.58 12.16 -10.27
CA ALA A 327 0.39 12.38 -11.10
C ALA A 327 0.15 11.21 -12.07
N GLU A 328 1.21 10.72 -12.72
CA GLU A 328 1.14 9.59 -13.64
C GLU A 328 0.69 8.29 -12.96
N TYR A 329 1.22 8.00 -11.77
CA TYR A 329 0.88 6.78 -11.05
C TYR A 329 -0.51 6.85 -10.41
N THR A 330 -0.88 7.99 -9.80
CA THR A 330 -2.26 8.24 -9.34
C THR A 330 -3.26 8.06 -10.50
N ALA A 331 -2.98 8.60 -11.69
CA ALA A 331 -3.83 8.39 -12.86
C ALA A 331 -3.92 6.91 -13.25
N THR A 332 -2.82 6.15 -13.14
CA THR A 332 -2.80 4.70 -13.39
C THR A 332 -3.66 3.94 -12.40
N LEU A 333 -3.62 4.29 -11.11
CA LEU A 333 -4.52 3.73 -10.10
C LEU A 333 -5.99 4.08 -10.42
N ARG A 334 -6.27 5.33 -10.80
CA ARG A 334 -7.62 5.80 -11.15
C ARG A 334 -8.23 5.12 -12.38
N LYS A 335 -7.40 4.61 -13.30
CA LYS A 335 -7.86 3.77 -14.42
C LYS A 335 -8.35 2.40 -13.98
N ARG A 336 -7.93 1.92 -12.80
CA ARG A 336 -8.26 0.57 -12.29
C ARG A 336 -9.24 0.59 -11.13
N ARG A 337 -9.40 1.73 -10.48
CA ARG A 337 -10.42 2.01 -9.48
C ARG A 337 -10.61 3.51 -9.39
N ALA A 338 -11.83 4.00 -9.59
CA ALA A 338 -12.11 5.43 -9.58
C ALA A 338 -11.73 6.08 -8.24
N PHE A 339 -11.51 7.39 -8.26
CA PHE A 339 -11.28 8.22 -7.06
C PHE A 339 -10.15 7.79 -6.12
N MET A 340 -9.22 6.95 -6.57
CA MET A 340 -7.97 6.70 -5.84
C MET A 340 -7.27 8.02 -5.55
N ILE A 341 -6.90 8.23 -4.27
CA ILE A 341 -6.44 9.52 -3.74
C ILE A 341 -7.54 10.59 -3.91
N ASP A 342 -8.49 10.67 -2.98
CA ASP A 342 -9.77 11.38 -3.13
C ASP A 342 -9.79 12.81 -2.54
N SER A 343 -8.60 13.36 -2.24
CA SER A 343 -8.47 14.72 -1.75
C SER A 343 -7.15 15.36 -2.13
N ALA A 344 -7.17 16.70 -2.24
CA ALA A 344 -5.96 17.49 -2.44
C ALA A 344 -4.96 17.31 -1.29
N ALA A 345 -5.43 17.17 -0.05
CA ALA A 345 -4.56 16.97 1.11
C ALA A 345 -3.78 15.63 1.05
N GLN A 346 -4.40 14.57 0.54
CA GLN A 346 -3.72 13.30 0.30
C GLN A 346 -2.72 13.41 -0.86
N TYR A 347 -3.09 14.10 -1.94
CA TYR A 347 -2.22 14.31 -3.10
C TYR A 347 -0.97 15.13 -2.75
N GLU A 348 -1.14 16.21 -2.00
CA GLU A 348 -0.05 17.04 -1.47
C GLU A 348 0.84 16.25 -0.49
N PHE A 349 0.23 15.41 0.35
CA PHE A 349 0.97 14.52 1.22
C PHE A 349 1.88 13.57 0.43
N LEU A 350 1.43 12.98 -0.69
CA LEU A 350 2.26 12.10 -1.51
C LEU A 350 3.48 12.82 -2.11
N HIS A 351 3.37 14.10 -2.42
CA HIS A 351 4.51 14.92 -2.86
C HIS A 351 5.51 15.17 -1.72
N THR A 352 4.99 15.49 -0.54
CA THR A 352 5.81 15.64 0.68
C THR A 352 6.51 14.33 1.02
N TRP A 353 5.80 13.21 0.90
CA TRP A 353 6.33 11.86 1.08
C TRP A 353 7.45 11.57 0.08
N ALA A 354 7.23 11.79 -1.21
CA ALA A 354 8.25 11.59 -2.23
C ALA A 354 9.50 12.46 -2.01
N ALA A 355 9.33 13.71 -1.56
CA ALA A 355 10.45 14.59 -1.23
C ALA A 355 11.28 14.06 -0.06
N ARG A 356 10.62 13.48 0.96
CA ARG A 356 11.28 12.78 2.05
C ARG A 356 12.04 11.55 1.56
N LEU A 357 11.42 10.71 0.73
CA LEU A 357 12.04 9.49 0.18
C LEU A 357 13.26 9.81 -0.69
N TRP A 358 13.19 10.89 -1.46
CA TRP A 358 14.32 11.42 -2.22
C TRP A 358 15.50 11.72 -1.30
N ALA A 359 15.29 12.51 -0.24
CA ALA A 359 16.32 12.85 0.72
C ALA A 359 16.93 11.60 1.39
N MET A 360 16.09 10.66 1.83
CA MET A 360 16.54 9.39 2.41
C MET A 360 17.44 8.59 1.46
N THR A 361 17.08 8.56 0.17
CA THR A 361 17.81 7.79 -0.85
C THR A 361 19.13 8.48 -1.22
N THR A 362 19.14 9.79 -1.42
CA THR A 362 20.35 10.53 -1.82
C THR A 362 21.35 10.66 -0.66
N GLU A 363 20.89 10.89 0.57
CA GLU A 363 21.75 10.86 1.76
C GLU A 363 22.31 9.46 2.03
N GLY A 364 21.47 8.42 1.88
CA GLY A 364 21.88 7.04 2.00
C GLY A 364 22.98 6.68 1.00
N ASN A 365 22.80 7.08 -0.26
CA ASN A 365 23.76 6.84 -1.33
C ASN A 365 25.09 7.57 -1.08
N ALA A 366 25.05 8.82 -0.62
CA ALA A 366 26.25 9.59 -0.26
C ALA A 366 27.07 8.94 0.86
N LYS A 367 26.41 8.38 1.88
CA LYS A 367 27.08 7.66 2.98
C LYS A 367 27.76 6.37 2.50
N THR A 368 27.15 5.62 1.59
CA THR A 368 27.80 4.45 0.97
C THR A 368 28.96 4.81 0.05
N ALA A 369 28.89 5.94 -0.66
CA ALA A 369 29.98 6.42 -1.51
C ALA A 369 31.20 6.89 -0.69
N GLY A 370 30.97 7.48 0.50
CA GLY A 370 32.02 7.90 1.43
C GLY A 370 32.68 6.78 2.25
N GLY A 371 32.11 5.56 2.26
CA GLY A 371 32.61 4.41 3.02
C GLY A 371 33.66 3.55 2.31
N SER A 372 34.02 3.88 1.07
CA SER A 372 35.00 3.13 0.26
C SER A 372 36.32 3.90 0.13
N VAL A 373 36.96 4.23 1.25
CA VAL A 373 38.36 4.68 1.26
C VAL A 373 39.10 4.00 2.41
N GLY A 374 40.00 3.07 2.05
CA GLY A 374 41.07 2.59 2.92
C GLY A 374 40.95 1.15 3.42
N ASN A 375 41.04 0.15 2.53
CA ASN A 375 41.71 -1.09 2.95
C ASN A 375 43.20 -0.72 3.16
N PRO A 376 43.80 -0.99 4.33
CA PRO A 376 45.24 -0.88 4.49
C PRO A 376 45.92 -1.84 3.51
N PRO A 377 47.10 -1.49 2.97
CA PRO A 377 47.83 -2.40 2.10
C PRO A 377 48.09 -3.72 2.83
N SER A 378 47.78 -4.81 2.14
CA SER A 378 48.07 -6.17 2.57
C SER A 378 49.54 -6.28 2.99
N GLN A 379 49.79 -6.44 4.29
CA GLN A 379 51.09 -6.92 4.73
C GLN A 379 51.29 -8.33 4.17
N GLY A 380 52.26 -8.46 3.27
CA GLY A 380 52.60 -9.71 2.61
C GLY A 380 52.83 -10.83 3.62
N ARG A 381 52.05 -11.90 3.51
CA ARG A 381 52.43 -13.19 4.04
C ARG A 381 53.65 -13.66 3.27
N ARG A 382 54.82 -13.71 3.93
CA ARG A 382 55.94 -14.51 3.46
C ARG A 382 55.53 -15.98 3.44
N PRO A 383 55.83 -16.75 2.38
CA PRO A 383 55.71 -18.20 2.42
C PRO A 383 56.83 -18.77 3.30
N PRO A 384 56.60 -19.91 3.99
CA PRO A 384 57.67 -20.60 4.69
C PRO A 384 58.63 -21.18 3.65
N THR A 385 59.93 -20.95 3.86
CA THR A 385 61.01 -21.62 3.12
C THR A 385 61.35 -22.92 3.88
N PRO A 386 61.88 -23.94 3.17
CA PRO A 386 61.77 -25.35 3.53
C PRO A 386 62.55 -25.78 4.76
#